data_AF-A0A6F9B395-F1
#
_entry.id   AF-A0A6F9B395-F1
#
_cell.length_a   1.000
_cell.length_b   1.000
_cell.length_c   1.000
_cell.angle_alpha   90.00
_cell.angle_beta   90.00
_cell.angle_gamma   90.00
#
_symmetry.space_group_name_H-M   'P 1'
#
loop_
_entity.id
_entity.type
_entity.pdbx_description
1 polymer ?
#
loop_
_entity_poly.entity_id
_entity_poly.type
_entity_poly.pdbx_seq_one_letter_code
_entity_poly.pdbx_strand_id
1 'polypeptide(L)'
;MAEGETEKEYATRKAIERLRERFQELTTTLKENLESPSDASLRFCQEFCQILVEHAGRWKTEEEPLPLLEVYTVAILSYAKATSCLSSECENVPLSAHSLLQEHGNTQLHMLSAMAQEPGVWTNTTLCSILSNEIPEIDRVHEFLQMEGPTLLNMRIKHLIKQNRAEQAAVLAKMCSEYPEYEGKGNFKQTYLVCLCMTKTQEQLMQEIAQVDCKDGLEMICNLESDGDEKGALCLCSAFLERQLLQGDVYCAWELTLFWSKLLMRSESSADAFLGQCRKLVLLSRSVCHILFLIKVIQSEVKFFNV
;
A
#
# COMPACT_ATOMS: atom_id res chain seq x y z
N MET A 1 -16.61 20.56 22.22
CA MET A 1 -15.76 19.64 21.43
C MET A 1 -14.31 20.11 21.36
N ALA A 2 -14.02 21.40 21.16
CA ALA A 2 -12.65 21.92 21.08
C ALA A 2 -11.82 21.85 22.39
N GLU A 3 -12.44 21.96 23.58
CA GLU A 3 -11.69 21.94 24.86
C GLU A 3 -11.08 20.55 25.16
N GLY A 4 -11.78 19.46 24.84
CA GLY A 4 -11.29 18.09 25.08
C GLY A 4 -10.14 17.66 24.16
N GLU A 5 -10.06 18.23 22.95
CA GLU A 5 -8.94 17.98 22.02
C GLU A 5 -7.65 18.66 22.53
N THR A 6 -7.77 19.87 23.10
CA THR A 6 -6.61 20.61 23.63
C THR A 6 -6.01 19.98 24.88
N GLU A 7 -6.83 19.38 25.76
CA GLU A 7 -6.34 18.67 26.95
C GLU A 7 -5.62 17.37 26.60
N LYS A 8 -6.13 16.62 25.62
CA LYS A 8 -5.52 15.37 25.15
C LYS A 8 -4.17 15.62 24.47
N GLU A 9 -4.07 16.68 23.66
CA GLU A 9 -2.82 17.07 23.02
C GLU A 9 -1.78 17.53 24.06
N TYR A 10 -2.19 18.31 25.06
CA TYR A 10 -1.33 18.70 26.17
C TYR A 10 -0.81 17.49 26.97
N ALA A 11 -1.69 16.54 27.31
CA ALA A 11 -1.31 15.32 28.01
C ALA A 11 -0.30 14.47 27.20
N THR A 12 -0.48 14.41 25.88
CA THR A 12 0.43 13.71 24.97
C THR A 12 1.82 14.35 24.96
N ARG A 13 1.90 15.68 24.77
CA ARG A 13 3.18 16.41 24.79
C ARG A 13 3.92 16.19 26.11
N LYS A 14 3.22 16.29 27.24
CA LYS A 14 3.81 16.06 28.57
C LYS A 14 4.31 14.63 28.77
N ALA A 15 3.62 13.63 28.20
CA ALA A 15 4.06 12.24 28.26
C ALA A 15 5.35 12.01 27.45
N ILE A 16 5.49 12.70 26.31
CA ILE A 16 6.68 12.63 25.44
C ILE A 16 7.86 13.39 26.05
N GLU A 17 7.63 14.54 26.69
CA GLU A 17 8.66 15.25 27.44
C GLU A 17 9.27 14.37 28.53
N ARG A 18 8.43 13.72 29.35
CA ARG A 18 8.88 12.77 30.37
C ARG A 18 9.67 11.59 29.80
N LEU A 19 9.28 11.09 28.62
CA LEU A 19 10.03 10.04 27.93
C LEU A 19 11.44 10.50 27.56
N ARG A 20 11.57 11.72 27.02
CA ARG A 20 12.87 12.31 26.66
C ARG A 20 13.75 12.47 27.89
N GLU A 21 13.19 12.95 29.00
CA GLU A 21 13.89 13.08 30.29
C GLU A 21 14.43 11.75 30.79
N ARG A 22 13.58 10.70 30.83
CA ARG A 22 13.99 9.36 31.30
C ARG A 22 15.09 8.74 30.45
N PHE A 23 15.01 8.84 29.12
CA PHE A 23 16.09 8.34 28.27
C PHE A 23 17.38 9.15 28.37
N GLN A 24 17.26 10.46 28.62
CA GLN A 24 18.43 11.31 28.83
C GLN A 24 19.13 10.97 30.16
N GLU A 25 18.37 10.75 31.22
CA GLU A 25 18.88 10.27 32.52
C GLU A 25 19.59 8.93 32.36
N LEU A 26 18.93 7.96 31.71
CA LEU A 26 19.51 6.64 31.44
C LEU A 26 20.83 6.71 30.66
N THR A 27 20.91 7.58 29.65
CA THR A 27 22.13 7.80 28.86
C THR A 27 23.24 8.46 29.69
N THR A 28 22.87 9.33 30.63
CA THR A 28 23.82 9.99 31.54
C THR A 28 24.40 8.97 32.51
N THR A 29 23.55 8.13 33.11
CA THR A 29 23.98 7.03 33.99
C THR A 29 24.90 6.04 33.29
N LEU A 30 24.67 5.75 32.00
CA LEU A 30 25.58 4.91 31.21
C LEU A 30 26.97 5.54 31.07
N LYS A 31 27.05 6.86 30.87
CA LYS A 31 28.32 7.59 30.68
C LYS A 31 29.11 7.78 31.98
N GLU A 32 28.41 7.90 33.09
CA GLU A 32 29.00 8.19 34.41
C GLU A 32 29.31 6.92 35.23
N ASN A 33 28.94 5.74 34.72
CA ASN A 33 29.03 4.50 35.47
C ASN A 33 30.48 4.04 35.71
N LEU A 34 30.73 3.53 36.92
CA LEU A 34 32.03 2.98 37.35
C LEU A 34 32.08 1.44 37.25
N GLU A 35 30.98 0.82 36.83
CA GLU A 35 30.87 -0.63 36.62
C GLU A 35 31.64 -1.11 35.38
N SER A 36 31.67 -2.43 35.17
CA SER A 36 32.23 -2.97 33.93
C SER A 36 31.41 -2.48 32.71
N PRO A 37 32.05 -2.18 31.56
CA PRO A 37 31.34 -1.72 30.37
C PRO A 37 30.25 -2.68 29.88
N SER A 38 30.39 -3.99 30.13
CA SER A 38 29.39 -5.00 29.76
C SER A 38 28.15 -4.91 30.66
N ASP A 39 28.32 -4.85 31.98
CA ASP A 39 27.19 -4.79 32.93
C ASP A 39 26.40 -3.48 32.81
N ALA A 40 27.10 -2.36 32.65
CA ALA A 40 26.48 -1.05 32.44
C ALA A 40 25.66 -1.02 31.14
N SER A 41 26.18 -1.64 30.08
CA SER A 41 25.46 -1.75 28.80
C SER A 41 24.23 -2.65 28.94
N LEU A 42 24.34 -3.81 29.59
CA LEU A 42 23.21 -4.72 29.81
C LEU A 42 22.07 -4.02 30.59
N ARG A 43 22.42 -3.31 31.67
CA ARG A 43 21.43 -2.58 32.48
C ARG A 43 20.77 -1.46 31.68
N PHE A 44 21.57 -0.67 30.94
CA PHE A 44 21.02 0.35 30.03
C PHE A 44 19.98 -0.25 29.10
N CYS A 45 20.28 -1.40 28.50
CA CYS A 45 19.41 -2.02 27.52
C CYS A 45 18.11 -2.54 28.13
N GLN A 46 18.18 -3.15 29.32
CA GLN A 46 17.00 -3.59 30.05
C GLN A 46 16.08 -2.41 30.41
N GLU A 47 16.64 -1.36 31.01
CA GLU A 47 15.87 -0.18 31.40
C GLU A 47 15.32 0.57 30.18
N PHE A 48 16.10 0.67 29.10
CA PHE A 48 15.67 1.27 27.85
C PHE A 48 14.43 0.56 27.29
N CYS A 49 14.46 -0.78 27.22
CA CYS A 49 13.32 -1.58 26.76
C CYS A 49 12.10 -1.38 27.66
N GLN A 50 12.29 -1.36 28.98
CA GLN A 50 11.21 -1.18 29.95
C GLN A 50 10.55 0.20 29.80
N ILE A 51 11.34 1.27 29.70
CA ILE A 51 10.83 2.64 29.48
C ILE A 51 10.05 2.70 28.17
N LEU A 52 10.59 2.11 27.10
CA LEU A 52 9.95 2.12 25.79
C LEU A 52 8.60 1.41 25.82
N VAL A 53 8.52 0.22 26.42
CA VAL A 53 7.28 -0.55 26.54
C VAL A 53 6.24 0.19 27.37
N GLU A 54 6.65 0.75 28.52
CA GLU A 54 5.75 1.50 29.41
C GLU A 54 5.14 2.73 28.72
N HIS A 55 5.94 3.46 27.92
CA HIS A 55 5.46 4.64 27.22
C HIS A 55 4.69 4.27 25.95
N ALA A 56 5.19 3.35 25.12
CA ALA A 56 4.51 2.93 23.89
C ALA A 56 3.15 2.27 24.18
N GLY A 57 3.02 1.52 25.28
CA GLY A 57 1.78 0.87 25.69
C GLY A 57 0.64 1.83 26.07
N ARG A 58 0.89 3.14 26.16
CA ARG A 58 -0.15 4.16 26.44
C ARG A 58 -1.01 4.47 25.23
N TRP A 59 -0.54 4.15 24.02
CA TRP A 59 -1.21 4.47 22.77
C TRP A 59 -1.44 3.19 21.97
N LYS A 60 -2.63 3.07 21.40
CA LYS A 60 -2.93 2.00 20.44
C LYS A 60 -2.56 2.46 19.04
N THR A 61 -1.89 1.59 18.28
CA THR A 61 -1.40 1.91 16.93
C THR A 61 -2.52 2.31 15.96
N GLU A 62 -3.71 1.70 16.08
CA GLU A 62 -4.85 1.97 15.19
C GLU A 62 -5.60 3.26 15.52
N GLU A 63 -5.65 3.63 16.81
CA GLU A 63 -6.40 4.80 17.29
C GLU A 63 -5.52 6.06 17.32
N GLU A 64 -4.23 5.93 17.65
CA GLU A 64 -3.32 7.05 17.93
C GLU A 64 -1.91 6.82 17.35
N PRO A 65 -1.75 6.81 16.01
CA PRO A 65 -0.48 6.47 15.37
C PRO A 65 0.60 7.55 15.53
N LEU A 66 0.23 8.83 15.61
CA LEU A 66 1.20 9.94 15.67
C LEU A 66 1.96 10.02 17.01
N PRO A 67 1.28 9.97 18.18
CA PRO A 67 1.99 9.95 19.46
C PRO A 67 2.93 8.75 19.59
N LEU A 68 2.47 7.58 19.14
CA LEU A 68 3.25 6.36 19.15
C LEU A 68 4.49 6.45 18.25
N LEU A 69 4.35 7.04 17.06
CA LEU A 69 5.48 7.30 16.16
C LEU A 69 6.51 8.24 16.80
N GLU A 70 6.05 9.25 17.55
CA GLU A 70 6.96 10.16 18.25
C GLU A 70 7.70 9.45 19.40
N VAL A 71 7.04 8.57 20.15
CA VAL A 71 7.69 7.71 21.16
C VAL A 71 8.82 6.91 20.54
N TYR A 72 8.58 6.23 19.42
CA TYR A 72 9.61 5.46 18.72
C TYR A 72 10.73 6.34 18.17
N THR A 73 10.40 7.51 17.65
CA THR A 73 11.41 8.47 17.17
C THR A 73 12.33 8.91 18.31
N VAL A 74 11.76 9.25 19.47
CA VAL A 74 12.52 9.62 20.67
C VAL A 74 13.40 8.46 21.15
N ALA A 75 12.87 7.24 21.17
CA ALA A 75 13.60 6.05 21.57
C ALA A 75 14.80 5.78 20.64
N ILE A 76 14.58 5.74 19.31
CA ILE A 76 15.63 5.48 18.32
C ILE A 76 16.75 6.53 18.41
N LEU A 77 16.39 7.82 18.50
CA LEU A 77 17.36 8.90 18.63
C LEU A 77 18.15 8.83 19.94
N SER A 78 17.52 8.37 21.02
CA SER A 78 18.18 8.24 22.32
C SER A 78 19.13 7.05 22.33
N TYR A 79 18.71 5.91 21.78
CA TYR A 79 19.56 4.73 21.61
C TYR A 79 20.78 5.03 20.74
N ALA A 80 20.59 5.70 19.60
CA ALA A 80 21.67 6.10 18.69
C ALA A 80 22.72 7.00 19.38
N LYS A 81 22.30 7.87 20.30
CA LYS A 81 23.21 8.71 21.10
C LYS A 81 24.00 7.91 22.15
N ALA A 82 23.44 6.81 22.63
CA ALA A 82 24.07 5.93 23.60
C ALA A 82 25.00 4.89 22.95
N THR A 83 24.85 4.61 21.64
CA THR A 83 25.53 3.50 20.95
C THR A 83 27.06 3.55 21.07
N SER A 84 27.67 4.73 21.06
CA SER A 84 29.13 4.88 21.23
C SER A 84 29.64 4.46 22.61
N CYS A 85 28.74 4.32 23.59
CA CYS A 85 29.05 3.96 24.97
C CYS A 85 28.64 2.52 25.30
N LEU A 86 28.01 1.80 24.36
CA LEU A 86 27.56 0.43 24.57
C LEU A 86 28.63 -0.59 24.14
N SER A 87 28.67 -1.71 24.84
CA SER A 87 29.46 -2.87 24.43
C SER A 87 28.87 -3.53 23.17
N SER A 88 29.72 -4.22 22.39
CA SER A 88 29.29 -4.97 21.20
C SER A 88 28.30 -6.10 21.51
N GLU A 89 28.20 -6.54 22.76
CA GLU A 89 27.24 -7.54 23.22
C GLU A 89 25.79 -7.00 23.22
N CYS A 90 25.63 -5.67 23.16
CA CYS A 90 24.34 -4.97 23.13
C CYS A 90 23.83 -4.64 21.72
N GLU A 91 24.39 -5.23 20.66
CA GLU A 91 23.91 -4.98 19.28
C GLU A 91 22.45 -5.43 19.06
N ASN A 92 21.92 -6.35 19.88
CA ASN A 92 20.59 -6.97 19.70
C ASN A 92 19.44 -6.32 20.49
N VAL A 93 19.67 -5.18 21.13
CA VAL A 93 18.70 -4.54 22.04
C VAL A 93 17.44 -4.04 21.32
N PRO A 94 17.52 -3.52 20.08
CA PRO A 94 16.34 -3.22 19.29
C PRO A 94 15.44 -4.45 19.07
N LEU A 95 16.01 -5.65 18.98
CA LEU A 95 15.27 -6.91 18.81
C LEU A 95 14.57 -7.32 20.12
N SER A 96 15.23 -7.16 21.27
CA SER A 96 14.64 -7.44 22.59
C SER A 96 13.53 -6.45 22.97
N ALA A 97 13.70 -5.16 22.65
CA ALA A 97 12.65 -4.17 22.82
C ALA A 97 11.43 -4.51 21.96
N HIS A 98 11.69 -5.03 20.76
CA HIS A 98 10.66 -5.39 19.80
C HIS A 98 9.78 -6.56 20.29
N SER A 99 10.37 -7.66 20.78
CA SER A 99 9.61 -8.79 21.30
C SER A 99 8.71 -8.40 22.48
N LEU A 100 9.22 -7.55 23.39
CA LEU A 100 8.42 -7.02 24.50
C LEU A 100 7.27 -6.13 24.02
N LEU A 101 7.47 -5.30 22.99
CA LEU A 101 6.40 -4.47 22.44
C LEU A 101 5.32 -5.30 21.74
N GLN A 102 5.70 -6.43 21.13
CA GLN A 102 4.76 -7.38 20.55
C GLN A 102 3.85 -8.01 21.62
N GLU A 103 4.39 -8.39 22.78
CA GLU A 103 3.60 -8.90 23.91
C GLU A 103 2.55 -7.89 24.41
N HIS A 104 2.80 -6.60 24.22
CA HIS A 104 1.91 -5.51 24.60
C HIS A 104 0.98 -5.06 23.45
N GLY A 105 0.91 -5.82 22.36
CA GLY A 105 -0.04 -5.62 21.26
C GLY A 105 0.44 -4.66 20.16
N ASN A 106 1.70 -4.22 20.18
CA ASN A 106 2.24 -3.34 19.15
C ASN A 106 2.84 -4.14 17.98
N THR A 107 2.00 -4.50 17.02
CA THR A 107 2.35 -5.41 15.92
C THR A 107 3.06 -4.73 14.75
N GLN A 108 2.98 -3.40 14.60
CA GLN A 108 3.56 -2.72 13.43
C GLN A 108 5.09 -2.69 13.42
N LEU A 109 5.73 -2.73 14.59
CA LEU A 109 7.18 -2.88 14.65
C LEU A 109 7.64 -4.29 14.30
N HIS A 110 6.77 -5.31 14.34
CA HIS A 110 7.15 -6.67 13.99
C HIS A 110 7.54 -6.79 12.54
N MET A 111 6.73 -6.20 11.67
CA MET A 111 7.03 -6.05 10.27
C MET A 111 8.38 -5.37 10.03
N LEU A 112 8.62 -4.22 10.68
CA LEU A 112 9.89 -3.48 10.53
C LEU A 112 11.09 -4.24 11.09
N SER A 113 10.93 -4.95 12.20
CA SER A 113 11.98 -5.79 12.80
C SER A 113 12.31 -6.99 11.92
N ALA A 114 11.29 -7.69 11.41
CA ALA A 114 11.47 -8.80 10.48
C ALA A 114 12.21 -8.34 9.21
N MET A 115 11.82 -7.19 8.66
CA MET A 115 12.52 -6.60 7.50
C MET A 115 13.95 -6.15 7.80
N ALA A 116 14.24 -5.70 9.03
CA ALA A 116 15.59 -5.29 9.42
C ALA A 116 16.55 -6.47 9.61
N GLN A 117 16.02 -7.67 9.89
CA GLN A 117 16.80 -8.91 9.99
C GLN A 117 17.14 -9.50 8.61
N GLU A 118 16.34 -9.19 7.59
CA GLU A 118 16.61 -9.60 6.22
C GLU A 118 17.80 -8.80 5.65
N PRO A 119 18.75 -9.44 4.95
CA PRO A 119 19.93 -8.77 4.37
C PRO A 119 19.56 -7.71 3.32
N GLY A 120 18.32 -7.71 2.84
CA GLY A 120 17.77 -6.64 2.03
C GLY A 120 16.26 -6.73 1.87
N VAL A 121 15.63 -5.61 1.50
CA VAL A 121 14.18 -5.52 1.40
C VAL A 121 13.58 -6.53 0.42
N TRP A 122 14.30 -6.99 -0.61
CA TRP A 122 13.83 -7.98 -1.59
C TRP A 122 14.36 -9.41 -1.36
N THR A 123 15.00 -9.69 -0.22
CA THR A 123 15.72 -10.96 -0.02
C THR A 123 14.89 -12.08 0.57
N ASN A 124 13.70 -11.77 1.10
CA ASN A 124 12.79 -12.77 1.65
C ASN A 124 12.49 -13.88 0.62
N THR A 125 12.63 -15.14 1.03
CA THR A 125 12.56 -16.30 0.13
C THR A 125 11.15 -16.51 -0.45
N THR A 126 10.11 -16.33 0.36
CA THR A 126 8.71 -16.41 -0.09
C THR A 126 8.42 -15.31 -1.11
N LEU A 127 8.83 -14.08 -0.84
CA LEU A 127 8.70 -12.97 -1.79
C LEU A 127 9.44 -13.26 -3.11
N CYS A 128 10.68 -13.73 -3.05
CA CYS A 128 11.44 -14.10 -4.25
C CYS A 128 10.73 -15.17 -5.09
N SER A 129 10.14 -16.17 -4.44
CA SER A 129 9.38 -17.25 -5.10
C SER A 129 8.12 -16.70 -5.79
N ILE A 130 7.36 -15.84 -5.10
CA ILE A 130 6.20 -15.13 -5.68
C ILE A 130 6.62 -14.31 -6.90
N LEU A 131 7.68 -13.50 -6.79
CA LEU A 131 8.14 -12.62 -7.88
C LEU A 131 8.76 -13.37 -9.07
N SER A 132 9.15 -14.63 -8.86
CA SER A 132 9.64 -15.53 -9.91
C SER A 132 8.52 -16.35 -10.55
N ASN A 133 7.27 -16.14 -10.10
CA ASN A 133 6.09 -16.89 -10.53
C ASN A 133 6.25 -18.42 -10.31
N GLU A 134 6.98 -18.79 -9.27
CA GLU A 134 6.97 -20.14 -8.72
C GLU A 134 5.69 -20.32 -7.89
N ILE A 135 5.32 -21.57 -7.57
CA ILE A 135 4.14 -21.89 -6.74
C ILE A 135 4.62 -22.16 -5.31
N PRO A 136 4.73 -21.13 -4.45
CA PRO A 136 4.99 -21.34 -3.03
C PRO A 136 3.81 -22.03 -2.36
N GLU A 137 4.08 -22.72 -1.24
CA GLU A 137 3.04 -23.25 -0.35
C GLU A 137 2.14 -22.11 0.11
N ILE A 138 0.81 -22.26 -0.05
CA ILE A 138 -0.18 -21.22 0.26
C ILE A 138 -0.04 -20.72 1.70
N ASP A 139 0.18 -21.63 2.66
CA ASP A 139 0.36 -21.27 4.07
C ASP A 139 1.55 -20.33 4.28
N ARG A 140 2.68 -20.56 3.59
CA ARG A 140 3.85 -19.68 3.66
C ARG A 140 3.58 -18.31 3.04
N VAL A 141 2.78 -18.26 1.98
CA VAL A 141 2.36 -16.98 1.38
C VAL A 141 1.50 -16.22 2.36
N HIS A 142 0.52 -16.87 2.98
CA HIS A 142 -0.35 -16.22 3.96
C HIS A 142 0.44 -15.69 5.17
N GLU A 143 1.37 -16.47 5.71
CA GLU A 143 2.27 -16.02 6.78
C GLU A 143 3.08 -14.78 6.35
N PHE A 144 3.63 -14.79 5.14
CA PHE A 144 4.36 -13.64 4.60
C PHE A 144 3.47 -12.41 4.43
N LEU A 145 2.28 -12.58 3.83
CA LEU A 145 1.34 -11.48 3.62
C LEU A 145 0.91 -10.90 4.97
N GLN A 146 0.55 -11.75 5.94
CA GLN A 146 0.17 -11.34 7.29
C GLN A 146 1.27 -10.55 7.99
N MET A 147 2.52 -11.03 7.90
CA MET A 147 3.68 -10.37 8.51
C MET A 147 3.95 -8.99 7.86
N GLU A 148 3.90 -8.90 6.53
CA GLU A 148 4.26 -7.67 5.82
C GLU A 148 3.15 -6.62 5.80
N GLY A 149 1.89 -7.03 5.82
CA GLY A 149 0.77 -6.10 5.88
C GLY A 149 0.50 -5.34 4.57
N PRO A 150 -0.71 -4.78 4.40
CA PRO A 150 -1.17 -4.24 3.12
C PRO A 150 -0.45 -2.94 2.71
N THR A 151 0.03 -2.15 3.68
CA THR A 151 0.70 -0.88 3.42
C THR A 151 2.04 -1.08 2.72
N LEU A 152 2.89 -1.97 3.25
CA LEU A 152 4.21 -2.23 2.66
C LEU A 152 4.11 -3.00 1.34
N LEU A 153 3.19 -3.96 1.25
CA LEU A 153 2.92 -4.66 0.00
C LEU A 153 2.50 -3.68 -1.11
N ASN A 154 1.65 -2.70 -0.80
CA ASN A 154 1.32 -1.62 -1.73
C ASN A 154 2.56 -0.78 -2.13
N MET A 155 3.45 -0.47 -1.19
CA MET A 155 4.69 0.23 -1.50
C MET A 155 5.59 -0.59 -2.44
N ARG A 156 5.72 -1.90 -2.20
CA ARG A 156 6.48 -2.80 -3.09
C ARG A 156 5.89 -2.86 -4.49
N ILE A 157 4.58 -3.04 -4.60
CA ILE A 157 3.91 -3.11 -5.90
C ILE A 157 4.11 -1.80 -6.67
N LYS A 158 3.90 -0.64 -6.02
CA LYS A 158 4.18 0.67 -6.62
C LYS A 158 5.64 0.83 -7.03
N HIS A 159 6.58 0.32 -6.23
CA HIS A 159 8.00 0.33 -6.59
C HIS A 159 8.28 -0.52 -7.82
N LEU A 160 7.76 -1.75 -7.90
CA LEU A 160 7.92 -2.65 -9.05
C LEU A 160 7.37 -2.02 -10.34
N ILE A 161 6.20 -1.38 -10.27
CA ILE A 161 5.61 -0.64 -11.41
C ILE A 161 6.55 0.48 -11.85
N LYS A 162 7.05 1.30 -10.92
CA LYS A 162 8.00 2.38 -11.22
C LYS A 162 9.32 1.90 -11.84
N GLN A 163 9.74 0.67 -11.53
CA GLN A 163 10.93 0.04 -12.09
C GLN A 163 10.67 -0.73 -13.40
N ASN A 164 9.50 -0.52 -14.04
CA ASN A 164 9.06 -1.24 -15.24
C ASN A 164 8.99 -2.77 -15.08
N ARG A 165 8.77 -3.26 -13.85
CA ARG A 165 8.60 -4.70 -13.54
C ARG A 165 7.12 -5.05 -13.34
N ALA A 166 6.29 -4.68 -14.31
CA ALA A 166 4.84 -4.78 -14.20
C ALA A 166 4.33 -6.24 -14.06
N GLU A 167 5.03 -7.23 -14.62
CA GLU A 167 4.65 -8.64 -14.47
C GLU A 167 4.80 -9.11 -13.01
N GLN A 168 5.90 -8.76 -12.37
CA GLN A 168 6.14 -9.08 -10.96
C GLN A 168 5.15 -8.34 -10.05
N ALA A 169 4.84 -7.09 -10.37
CA ALA A 169 3.81 -6.31 -9.70
C ALA A 169 2.44 -6.99 -9.82
N ALA A 170 2.08 -7.51 -11.00
CA ALA A 170 0.83 -8.22 -11.23
C ALA A 170 0.73 -9.47 -10.36
N VAL A 171 1.78 -10.31 -10.32
CA VAL A 171 1.77 -11.55 -9.52
C VAL A 171 1.61 -11.22 -8.03
N LEU A 172 2.38 -10.26 -7.51
CA LEU A 172 2.26 -9.87 -6.11
C LEU A 172 0.88 -9.27 -5.77
N ALA A 173 0.36 -8.40 -6.64
CA ALA A 173 -0.97 -7.80 -6.46
C ALA A 173 -2.09 -8.86 -6.51
N LYS A 174 -1.95 -9.88 -7.37
CA LYS A 174 -2.89 -11.01 -7.43
C LYS A 174 -2.94 -11.75 -6.09
N MET A 175 -1.77 -12.17 -5.59
CA MET A 175 -1.67 -12.86 -4.29
C MET A 175 -2.28 -12.03 -3.16
N CYS A 176 -2.04 -10.72 -3.14
CA CYS A 176 -2.64 -9.83 -2.14
C CYS A 176 -4.17 -9.72 -2.29
N SER A 177 -4.69 -9.73 -3.53
CA SER A 177 -6.14 -9.62 -3.79
C SER A 177 -6.92 -10.90 -3.47
N GLU A 178 -6.24 -12.04 -3.48
CA GLU A 178 -6.82 -13.36 -3.18
C GLU A 178 -6.71 -13.72 -1.69
N TYR A 179 -6.00 -12.91 -0.90
CA TYR A 179 -5.84 -13.12 0.54
C TYR A 179 -7.07 -12.62 1.31
N PRO A 180 -7.84 -13.50 1.99
CA PRO A 180 -9.13 -13.15 2.58
C PRO A 180 -9.08 -12.01 3.61
N GLU A 181 -8.01 -11.92 4.39
CA GLU A 181 -7.82 -10.93 5.45
C GLU A 181 -7.63 -9.50 4.91
N TYR A 182 -7.41 -9.37 3.59
CA TYR A 182 -7.28 -8.11 2.86
C TYR A 182 -8.54 -7.69 2.12
N GLU A 183 -9.66 -8.40 2.30
CA GLU A 183 -10.94 -7.94 1.77
C GLU A 183 -11.25 -6.51 2.27
N GLY A 184 -11.48 -5.58 1.33
CA GLY A 184 -11.68 -4.16 1.61
C GLY A 184 -10.45 -3.39 2.07
N LYS A 185 -9.26 -4.01 2.17
CA LYS A 185 -8.01 -3.37 2.61
C LYS A 185 -7.06 -3.14 1.44
N GLY A 186 -7.21 -1.96 0.83
CA GLY A 186 -6.36 -1.51 -0.27
C GLY A 186 -6.85 -1.96 -1.65
N ASN A 187 -6.26 -1.37 -2.69
CA ASN A 187 -6.71 -1.50 -4.08
C ASN A 187 -5.94 -2.60 -4.84
N PHE A 188 -5.74 -3.77 -4.23
CA PHE A 188 -4.90 -4.84 -4.81
C PHE A 188 -5.50 -5.42 -6.10
N LYS A 189 -6.80 -5.73 -6.12
CA LYS A 189 -7.47 -6.23 -7.33
C LYS A 189 -7.42 -5.21 -8.46
N GLN A 190 -7.68 -3.93 -8.17
CA GLN A 190 -7.54 -2.83 -9.12
C GLN A 190 -6.10 -2.76 -9.69
N THR A 191 -5.10 -2.79 -8.81
CA THR A 191 -3.69 -2.71 -9.22
C THR A 191 -3.30 -3.92 -10.07
N TYR A 192 -3.77 -5.12 -9.70
CA TYR A 192 -3.58 -6.33 -10.50
C TYR A 192 -4.14 -6.17 -11.92
N LEU A 193 -5.40 -5.73 -12.07
CA LEU A 193 -6.02 -5.55 -13.37
C LEU A 193 -5.32 -4.48 -14.22
N VAL A 194 -4.87 -3.37 -13.61
CA VAL A 194 -4.08 -2.35 -14.30
C VAL A 194 -2.75 -2.93 -14.79
N CYS A 195 -2.07 -3.77 -13.99
CA CYS A 195 -0.85 -4.43 -14.45
C CYS A 195 -1.10 -5.44 -15.58
N LEU A 196 -2.20 -6.19 -15.55
CA LEU A 196 -2.58 -7.10 -16.65
C LEU A 196 -2.79 -6.35 -17.95
N CYS A 197 -3.44 -5.18 -17.88
CA CYS A 197 -3.65 -4.23 -18.97
C CYS A 197 -2.34 -3.91 -19.74
N MET A 198 -1.19 -3.97 -19.07
CA MET A 198 0.12 -3.65 -19.64
C MET A 198 0.97 -4.88 -20.02
N THR A 199 0.63 -6.07 -19.50
CA THR A 199 1.54 -7.23 -19.50
C THR A 199 0.97 -8.46 -20.19
N LYS A 200 -0.36 -8.60 -20.27
CA LYS A 200 -1.02 -9.81 -20.77
C LYS A 200 -1.77 -9.55 -22.07
N THR A 201 -2.13 -10.65 -22.72
CA THR A 201 -3.00 -10.61 -23.90
C THR A 201 -4.41 -10.18 -23.53
N GLN A 202 -5.14 -9.61 -24.50
CA GLN A 202 -6.53 -9.19 -24.31
C GLN A 202 -7.42 -10.36 -23.85
N GLU A 203 -7.17 -11.58 -24.33
CA GLU A 203 -7.92 -12.78 -23.93
C GLU A 203 -7.78 -13.09 -22.44
N GLN A 204 -6.55 -13.08 -21.92
CA GLN A 204 -6.27 -13.32 -20.50
C GLN A 204 -6.86 -12.21 -19.61
N LEU A 205 -6.77 -10.95 -20.06
CA LEU A 205 -7.39 -9.83 -19.36
C LEU A 205 -8.91 -10.00 -19.28
N MET A 206 -9.55 -10.38 -20.38
CA MET A 206 -11.00 -10.60 -20.43
C MET A 206 -11.45 -11.73 -19.50
N GLN A 207 -10.66 -12.80 -19.35
CA GLN A 207 -10.95 -13.88 -18.40
C GLN A 207 -10.96 -13.38 -16.95
N GLU A 208 -9.98 -12.56 -16.57
CA GLU A 208 -9.88 -12.02 -15.21
C GLU A 208 -10.95 -10.96 -14.92
N ILE A 209 -11.24 -10.07 -15.89
CA ILE A 209 -12.29 -9.05 -15.75
C ILE A 209 -13.69 -9.69 -15.76
N ALA A 210 -13.90 -10.85 -16.41
CA ALA A 210 -15.20 -11.52 -16.40
C ALA A 210 -15.69 -11.90 -14.99
N GLN A 211 -14.79 -12.03 -14.01
CA GLN A 211 -15.10 -12.36 -12.62
C GLN A 211 -15.45 -11.13 -11.76
N VAL A 212 -15.35 -9.92 -12.29
CA VAL A 212 -15.52 -8.67 -11.52
C VAL A 212 -16.85 -8.00 -11.87
N ASP A 213 -17.65 -7.62 -10.87
CA ASP A 213 -18.89 -6.89 -11.13
C ASP A 213 -18.60 -5.56 -11.85
N CYS A 214 -19.48 -5.15 -12.76
CA CYS A 214 -19.25 -3.95 -13.55
C CYS A 214 -19.26 -2.67 -12.69
N LYS A 215 -20.02 -2.65 -11.59
CA LYS A 215 -20.07 -1.52 -10.66
C LYS A 215 -18.79 -1.41 -9.85
N ASP A 216 -18.25 -2.53 -9.38
CA ASP A 216 -16.94 -2.56 -8.72
C ASP A 216 -15.84 -2.12 -9.69
N GLY A 217 -15.92 -2.54 -10.96
CA GLY A 217 -15.06 -2.04 -12.03
C GLY A 217 -15.12 -0.52 -12.20
N LEU A 218 -16.31 0.07 -12.19
CA LEU A 218 -16.47 1.54 -12.24
C LEU A 218 -15.85 2.22 -11.02
N GLU A 219 -16.04 1.69 -9.82
CA GLU A 219 -15.41 2.21 -8.60
C GLU A 219 -13.88 2.19 -8.71
N MET A 220 -13.30 1.09 -9.20
CA MET A 220 -11.86 0.98 -9.44
C MET A 220 -11.36 2.04 -10.43
N ILE A 221 -12.11 2.31 -11.51
CA ILE A 221 -11.73 3.33 -12.50
C ILE A 221 -11.82 4.74 -11.88
N CYS A 222 -12.86 5.03 -11.10
CA CYS A 222 -13.00 6.32 -10.39
C CYS A 222 -11.87 6.54 -9.37
N ASN A 223 -11.45 5.50 -8.66
CA ASN A 223 -10.32 5.55 -7.74
C ASN A 223 -9.02 5.90 -8.49
N LEU A 224 -8.75 5.25 -9.63
CA LEU A 224 -7.57 5.54 -10.46
C LEU A 224 -7.57 6.98 -10.97
N GLU A 225 -8.71 7.48 -11.44
CA GLU A 225 -8.83 8.88 -11.88
C GLU A 225 -8.57 9.85 -10.72
N SER A 226 -9.14 9.58 -9.55
CA SER A 226 -8.97 10.43 -8.35
C SER A 226 -7.52 10.44 -7.86
N ASP A 227 -6.81 9.32 -8.01
CA ASP A 227 -5.38 9.18 -7.71
C ASP A 227 -4.47 9.82 -8.79
N GLY A 228 -5.04 10.30 -9.90
CA GLY A 228 -4.32 10.91 -11.02
C GLY A 228 -3.70 9.91 -12.00
N ASP A 229 -3.99 8.62 -11.89
CA ASP A 229 -3.55 7.59 -12.86
C ASP A 229 -4.52 7.52 -14.05
N GLU A 230 -4.53 8.57 -14.88
CA GLU A 230 -5.43 8.66 -16.03
C GLU A 230 -5.20 7.53 -17.05
N LYS A 231 -3.95 7.08 -17.22
CA LYS A 231 -3.60 6.01 -18.15
C LYS A 231 -4.13 4.66 -17.66
N GLY A 232 -3.96 4.36 -16.37
CA GLY A 232 -4.54 3.17 -15.73
C GLY A 232 -6.05 3.18 -15.81
N ALA A 233 -6.68 4.33 -15.49
CA ALA A 233 -8.12 4.52 -15.57
C ALA A 233 -8.65 4.27 -16.99
N LEU A 234 -8.03 4.88 -18.01
CA LEU A 234 -8.43 4.69 -19.41
C LEU A 234 -8.26 3.23 -19.87
N CYS A 235 -7.15 2.57 -19.49
CA CYS A 235 -6.94 1.17 -19.86
C CYS A 235 -8.01 0.26 -19.26
N LEU A 236 -8.26 0.40 -17.96
CA LEU A 236 -9.23 -0.43 -17.26
C LEU A 236 -10.66 -0.14 -17.76
N CYS A 237 -11.00 1.14 -17.97
CA CYS A 237 -12.28 1.54 -18.54
C CYS A 237 -12.50 0.96 -19.96
N SER A 238 -11.45 0.98 -20.80
CA SER A 238 -11.51 0.37 -22.13
C SER A 238 -11.77 -1.13 -22.05
N ALA A 239 -11.09 -1.84 -21.14
CA ALA A 239 -11.25 -3.29 -21.00
C ALA A 239 -12.66 -3.69 -20.49
N PHE A 240 -13.20 -2.98 -19.49
CA PHE A 240 -14.58 -3.21 -19.03
C PHE A 240 -15.62 -2.84 -20.10
N LEU A 241 -15.40 -1.74 -20.84
CA LEU A 241 -16.30 -1.35 -21.92
C LEU A 241 -16.29 -2.41 -23.04
N GLU A 242 -15.12 -2.83 -23.50
CA GLU A 242 -14.97 -3.91 -24.48
C GLU A 242 -15.68 -5.20 -24.04
N ARG A 243 -15.58 -5.58 -22.75
CA ARG A 243 -16.34 -6.71 -22.20
C ARG A 243 -17.84 -6.53 -22.38
N GLN A 244 -18.40 -5.39 -21.97
CA GLN A 244 -19.85 -5.12 -22.10
C GLN A 244 -20.29 -5.15 -23.57
N LEU A 245 -19.50 -4.57 -24.48
CA LEU A 245 -19.78 -4.55 -25.92
C LEU A 245 -19.82 -5.97 -26.51
N LEU A 246 -18.81 -6.79 -26.17
CA LEU A 246 -18.69 -8.17 -26.64
C LEU A 246 -19.76 -9.11 -26.08
N GLN A 247 -20.20 -8.88 -24.84
CA GLN A 247 -21.26 -9.65 -24.20
C GLN A 247 -22.66 -9.15 -24.59
N GLY A 248 -22.77 -7.93 -25.13
CA GLY A 248 -24.06 -7.29 -25.41
C GLY A 248 -24.80 -6.83 -24.15
N ASP A 249 -24.11 -6.79 -23.01
CA ASP A 249 -24.69 -6.39 -21.73
C ASP A 249 -24.75 -4.87 -21.59
N VAL A 250 -25.91 -4.36 -21.20
CA VAL A 250 -26.17 -2.92 -21.06
C VAL A 250 -26.00 -2.44 -19.61
N TYR A 251 -25.84 -3.33 -18.64
CA TYR A 251 -25.55 -2.98 -17.26
C TYR A 251 -24.26 -2.15 -17.17
N CYS A 252 -24.32 -0.98 -16.54
CA CYS A 252 -23.22 -0.01 -16.42
C CYS A 252 -22.60 0.48 -17.76
N ALA A 253 -23.14 0.08 -18.91
CA ALA A 253 -22.51 0.32 -20.21
C ALA A 253 -22.57 1.80 -20.62
N TRP A 254 -23.62 2.51 -20.22
CA TRP A 254 -23.72 3.96 -20.45
C TRP A 254 -22.68 4.72 -19.63
N GLU A 255 -22.57 4.43 -18.35
CA GLU A 255 -21.59 5.02 -17.43
C GLU A 255 -20.17 4.76 -17.92
N LEU A 256 -19.84 3.51 -18.30
CA LEU A 256 -18.57 3.17 -18.91
C LEU A 256 -18.32 3.94 -20.21
N THR A 257 -19.29 4.00 -21.11
CA THR A 257 -19.13 4.71 -22.39
C THR A 257 -18.87 6.21 -22.17
N LEU A 258 -19.62 6.84 -21.28
CA LEU A 258 -19.47 8.26 -20.94
C LEU A 258 -18.12 8.53 -20.25
N PHE A 259 -17.70 7.64 -19.36
CA PHE A 259 -16.47 7.83 -18.61
C PHE A 259 -15.25 7.58 -19.49
N TRP A 260 -15.29 6.51 -20.30
CA TRP A 260 -14.31 6.21 -21.33
C TRP A 260 -14.13 7.37 -22.31
N SER A 261 -15.21 7.97 -22.80
CA SER A 261 -15.10 9.08 -23.77
C SER A 261 -14.37 10.28 -23.17
N LYS A 262 -14.67 10.64 -21.91
CA LYS A 262 -13.99 11.74 -21.21
C LYS A 262 -12.53 11.46 -20.91
N LEU A 263 -12.19 10.22 -20.52
CA LEU A 263 -10.81 9.79 -20.30
C LEU A 263 -10.03 9.80 -21.62
N LEU A 264 -10.63 9.28 -22.69
CA LEU A 264 -10.00 9.23 -24.01
C LEU A 264 -9.76 10.63 -24.58
N MET A 265 -10.73 11.55 -24.41
CA MET A 265 -10.60 12.96 -24.83
C MET A 265 -9.41 13.67 -24.18
N ARG A 266 -9.09 13.35 -22.93
CA ARG A 266 -7.91 13.91 -22.24
C ARG A 266 -6.60 13.29 -22.74
N SER A 267 -6.64 12.05 -23.20
CA SER A 267 -5.46 11.32 -23.69
C SER A 267 -5.15 11.60 -25.16
N GLU A 268 -6.15 11.84 -26.01
CA GLU A 268 -5.97 11.96 -27.46
C GLU A 268 -5.79 13.42 -27.89
N SER A 269 -4.87 13.67 -28.81
CA SER A 269 -4.54 15.01 -29.29
C SER A 269 -5.39 15.50 -30.47
N SER A 270 -6.27 14.65 -31.03
CA SER A 270 -7.07 14.99 -32.21
C SER A 270 -8.42 14.26 -32.28
N ALA A 271 -9.37 14.88 -32.99
CA ALA A 271 -10.67 14.28 -33.28
C ALA A 271 -10.56 12.97 -34.05
N ASP A 272 -9.62 12.88 -35.00
CA ASP A 272 -9.45 11.69 -35.83
C ASP A 272 -8.97 10.48 -35.02
N ALA A 273 -8.06 10.70 -34.05
CA ALA A 273 -7.61 9.64 -33.16
C ALA A 273 -8.75 9.14 -32.26
N PHE A 274 -9.51 10.06 -31.66
CA PHE A 274 -10.70 9.73 -30.87
C PHE A 274 -11.74 8.94 -31.69
N LEU A 275 -12.07 9.41 -32.90
CA LEU A 275 -13.00 8.73 -33.81
C LEU A 275 -12.47 7.36 -34.25
N GLY A 276 -11.15 7.23 -34.42
CA GLY A 276 -10.48 5.97 -34.71
C GLY A 276 -10.75 4.92 -33.62
N GLN A 277 -10.64 5.29 -32.35
CA GLN A 277 -10.96 4.37 -31.24
C GLN A 277 -12.46 4.05 -31.16
N CYS A 278 -13.32 5.06 -31.33
CA CYS A 278 -14.77 4.85 -31.35
C CYS A 278 -15.19 3.84 -32.43
N ARG A 279 -14.60 3.92 -33.63
CA ARG A 279 -14.87 2.96 -34.72
C ARG A 279 -14.52 1.52 -34.33
N LYS A 280 -13.42 1.30 -33.61
CA LYS A 280 -13.06 -0.03 -33.10
C LYS A 280 -14.14 -0.56 -32.15
N LEU A 281 -14.61 0.26 -31.21
CA LEU A 281 -15.66 -0.14 -30.28
C LEU A 281 -17.01 -0.41 -30.95
N VAL A 282 -17.38 0.38 -31.96
CA VAL A 282 -18.60 0.13 -32.75
C VAL A 282 -18.56 -1.26 -33.41
N LEU A 283 -17.40 -1.70 -33.91
CA LEU A 283 -17.24 -3.02 -34.52
C LEU A 283 -17.36 -4.18 -33.52
N LEU A 284 -17.08 -3.93 -32.23
CA LEU A 284 -17.25 -4.92 -31.16
C LEU A 284 -18.68 -4.99 -30.63
N SER A 285 -19.49 -3.95 -30.88
CA SER A 285 -20.81 -3.78 -30.29
C SER A 285 -21.79 -4.85 -30.76
N ARG A 286 -22.34 -5.62 -29.83
CA ARG A 286 -23.41 -6.60 -30.10
C ARG A 286 -24.82 -6.11 -29.80
N SER A 287 -24.95 -4.87 -29.32
CA SER A 287 -26.24 -4.24 -28.97
C SER A 287 -26.42 -2.90 -29.68
N VAL A 288 -27.66 -2.65 -30.13
CA VAL A 288 -28.05 -1.34 -30.68
C VAL A 288 -27.91 -0.25 -29.63
N CYS A 289 -28.16 -0.54 -28.35
CA CYS A 289 -27.99 0.41 -27.25
C CYS A 289 -26.56 0.93 -27.17
N HIS A 290 -25.56 0.04 -27.29
CA HIS A 290 -24.15 0.44 -27.26
C HIS A 290 -23.78 1.35 -28.44
N ILE A 291 -24.26 1.04 -29.64
CA ILE A 291 -24.05 1.90 -30.81
C ILE A 291 -24.66 3.29 -30.58
N LEU A 292 -25.87 3.35 -30.01
CA LEU A 292 -26.52 4.62 -29.67
C LEU A 292 -25.75 5.40 -28.59
N PHE A 293 -25.19 4.73 -27.58
CA PHE A 293 -24.34 5.36 -26.57
C PHE A 293 -23.08 5.95 -27.20
N LEU A 294 -22.40 5.20 -28.07
CA LEU A 294 -21.22 5.66 -28.81
C LEU A 294 -21.54 6.86 -29.71
N ILE A 295 -22.65 6.82 -30.46
CA ILE A 295 -23.09 7.97 -31.27
C ILE A 295 -23.29 9.21 -30.39
N LYS A 296 -23.92 9.05 -29.23
CA LYS A 296 -24.20 10.17 -28.31
C LYS A 296 -22.93 10.80 -27.76
N VAL A 297 -21.94 10.00 -27.35
CA VAL A 297 -20.65 10.56 -26.90
C VAL A 297 -19.86 11.18 -28.05
N ILE A 298 -19.86 10.59 -29.25
CA ILE A 298 -19.22 11.20 -30.43
C ILE A 298 -19.80 12.58 -30.73
N GLN A 299 -21.13 12.72 -30.71
CA GLN A 299 -21.82 13.99 -30.95
C GLN A 299 -21.54 15.04 -29.86
N SER A 300 -21.26 14.61 -28.62
CA SER A 300 -20.86 15.47 -27.51
C SER A 300 -19.42 15.93 -27.68
N GLU A 301 -18.49 14.99 -27.83
CA GLU A 301 -17.05 15.24 -27.72
C GLU A 301 -16.44 15.86 -28.98
N VAL A 302 -16.90 15.48 -30.19
CA VAL A 302 -16.37 16.05 -31.44
C VAL A 302 -16.66 17.55 -31.58
N LYS A 303 -17.69 18.07 -30.88
CA LYS A 303 -17.94 19.51 -30.82
C LYS A 303 -16.80 20.26 -30.13
N PHE A 304 -16.08 19.64 -29.19
CA PHE A 304 -14.97 20.26 -28.48
C PHE A 304 -13.70 20.40 -29.32
N PHE A 305 -13.48 19.56 -30.34
CA PHE A 305 -12.34 19.69 -31.25
C PHE A 305 -12.53 20.73 -32.36
N ASN A 306 -13.76 21.16 -32.61
CA ASN A 306 -14.09 22.13 -33.66
C ASN A 306 -14.19 23.58 -33.12
N VAL A 307 -13.68 23.81 -31.91
CA VAL A 307 -13.53 25.12 -31.24
C VAL A 307 -12.06 25.34 -30.97
#